data_AF-A0A816E6K8-F1
#
_entry.id   AF-A0A816E6K8-F1
#
_cell.length_a   1.000
_cell.length_b   1.000
_cell.length_c   1.000
_cell.angle_alpha   90.00
_cell.angle_beta   90.00
_cell.angle_gamma   90.00
#
_symmetry.space_group_name_H-M   'P 1'
#
loop_
_entity.id
_entity.type
_entity.pdbx_description
1 polymer ?
#
loop_
_entity_poly.entity_id
_entity_poly.type
_entity_poly.pdbx_seq_one_letter_code
_entity_poly.pdbx_strand_id
1 'polypeptide(L)'
;METSSDPTYLLPDYSKLSDSQFTQTLLTSTSTIINQDNLIEVLNQKDIFIFIRQLTQLLNRLYYSKLQHEQWSYYYNLGMTEGIWNGRVSKKMADANSMCYTYGRSKHLIKQRLDKHKLQYEKAQQTLDEHMKNTPSNIGMDNIINMIHNSIEKDQYQLRLELERRKTMLRLDAEEHRLIETFYELKPRQTEIKSAKIIWKAIHEQQNIIDEIAIFKKWLEVHAQASSYTFQDVQLPKINHMFISLSFQGPTSSAEHVAEQTIAKAEQTVQYYNKIINNEKNNLQCTRSHHKNVYLLDQIINIISQREHNMKQRRDYELLGKVANIFNQTTLTHAGIQVNMQSNSTP
;
A
#
# COMPACT_ATOMS: atom_id res chain seq x y z
N MET A 1 -5.44 7.58 -16.08
CA MET A 1 -5.46 6.16 -16.50
C MET A 1 -5.49 5.32 -15.24
N GLU A 2 -6.62 4.66 -14.95
CA GLU A 2 -6.76 3.77 -13.80
C GLU A 2 -6.02 2.48 -14.10
N THR A 3 -4.85 2.28 -13.49
CA THR A 3 -4.16 0.99 -13.51
C THR A 3 -5.05 -0.04 -12.81
N SER A 4 -5.35 -1.11 -13.53
CA SER A 4 -6.00 -2.32 -13.06
C SER A 4 -5.59 -2.66 -11.62
N SER A 5 -6.56 -2.76 -10.72
CA SER A 5 -6.41 -2.97 -9.28
C SER A 5 -6.04 -4.42 -8.88
N ASP A 6 -5.79 -5.30 -9.84
CA ASP A 6 -5.44 -6.70 -9.61
C ASP A 6 -3.92 -6.87 -9.34
N PRO A 7 -3.49 -7.23 -8.13
CA PRO A 7 -2.06 -7.31 -7.78
C PRO A 7 -1.32 -8.39 -8.58
N THR A 8 -2.01 -9.22 -9.38
CA THR A 8 -1.39 -10.14 -10.35
C THR A 8 -0.46 -9.45 -11.35
N TYR A 9 -0.62 -8.15 -11.64
CA TYR A 9 0.34 -7.43 -12.52
C TYR A 9 1.74 -7.30 -11.90
N LEU A 10 1.87 -7.46 -10.58
CA LEU A 10 3.15 -7.48 -9.86
C LEU A 10 3.79 -8.88 -9.85
N LEU A 11 3.09 -9.91 -10.33
CA LEU A 11 3.61 -11.27 -10.35
C LEU A 11 4.51 -11.47 -11.58
N PRO A 12 5.81 -11.77 -11.40
CA PRO A 12 6.69 -12.10 -12.53
C PRO A 12 6.23 -13.37 -13.23
N ASP A 13 6.45 -13.45 -14.55
CA ASP A 13 6.21 -14.65 -15.35
C ASP A 13 7.52 -15.16 -15.93
N TYR A 14 8.17 -16.08 -15.22
CA TYR A 14 9.47 -16.63 -15.61
C TYR A 14 9.42 -17.43 -16.91
N SER A 15 8.23 -17.83 -17.36
CA SER A 15 8.07 -18.54 -18.64
C SER A 15 8.22 -17.64 -19.86
N LYS A 16 8.13 -16.31 -19.67
CA LYS A 16 8.25 -15.31 -20.74
C LYS A 16 9.64 -14.67 -20.85
N LEU A 17 10.54 -14.96 -19.91
CA LEU A 17 11.90 -14.46 -19.94
C LEU A 17 12.70 -15.16 -21.05
N SER A 18 13.62 -14.43 -21.69
CA SER A 18 14.61 -15.08 -22.55
C SER A 18 15.52 -16.00 -21.74
N ASP A 19 16.20 -16.92 -22.41
CA ASP A 19 17.15 -17.83 -21.74
C ASP A 19 18.25 -17.08 -21.01
N SER A 20 18.80 -16.04 -21.64
CA SER A 20 19.80 -15.16 -21.02
C SER A 20 19.27 -14.42 -19.80
N GLN A 21 18.04 -13.89 -19.87
CA GLN A 21 17.41 -13.18 -18.75
C GLN A 21 17.16 -14.12 -17.58
N PHE A 22 16.61 -15.30 -17.84
CA PHE A 22 16.30 -16.28 -16.80
C PHE A 22 17.57 -16.76 -16.08
N THR A 23 18.63 -17.07 -16.83
CA THR A 23 19.93 -17.43 -16.27
C THR A 23 20.50 -16.31 -15.40
N GLN A 24 20.43 -15.06 -15.86
CA GLN A 24 20.90 -13.91 -15.10
C GLN A 24 20.11 -13.71 -13.79
N THR A 25 18.79 -13.93 -13.80
CA THR A 25 17.97 -13.87 -12.58
C THR A 25 18.43 -14.88 -11.54
N LEU A 26 18.70 -16.12 -11.94
CA LEU A 26 19.21 -17.15 -11.03
C LEU A 26 20.62 -16.80 -10.53
N LEU A 27 21.53 -16.38 -11.42
CA LEU A 27 22.90 -16.03 -11.06
C LEU A 27 22.99 -14.84 -10.10
N THR A 28 22.18 -13.82 -10.30
CA THR A 28 22.12 -12.64 -9.39
C THR A 28 21.54 -12.96 -8.02
N SER A 29 20.92 -14.13 -7.87
CA SER A 29 20.36 -14.64 -6.60
C SER A 29 21.35 -15.53 -5.86
N THR A 30 22.52 -15.81 -6.44
CA THR A 30 23.62 -16.55 -5.80
C THR A 30 24.57 -15.59 -5.06
N SER A 31 24.89 -15.90 -3.81
CA SER A 31 25.78 -15.08 -2.97
C SER A 31 27.26 -15.42 -3.10
N THR A 32 27.63 -16.43 -3.89
CA THR A 32 29.00 -16.97 -3.97
C THR A 32 29.43 -17.24 -5.42
N ILE A 33 30.57 -16.67 -5.82
CA ILE A 33 31.15 -16.82 -7.18
C ILE A 33 31.39 -18.29 -7.55
N ILE A 34 31.83 -19.13 -6.60
CA ILE A 34 32.14 -20.55 -6.83
C ILE A 34 30.92 -21.37 -7.28
N ASN A 35 29.71 -20.93 -6.92
CA ASN A 35 28.48 -21.60 -7.33
C ASN A 35 27.96 -21.12 -8.69
N GLN A 36 28.50 -20.03 -9.25
CA GLN A 36 28.04 -19.49 -10.53
C GLN A 36 28.53 -20.31 -11.72
N ASP A 37 29.81 -20.71 -11.75
CA ASP A 37 30.37 -21.48 -12.86
C ASP A 37 29.71 -22.87 -12.98
N ASN A 38 29.54 -23.55 -11.84
CA ASN A 38 28.82 -24.83 -11.79
C ASN A 38 27.34 -24.67 -12.21
N LEU A 39 26.68 -23.57 -11.80
CA LEU A 39 25.29 -23.31 -12.20
C LEU A 39 25.19 -23.04 -13.71
N ILE A 40 26.13 -22.32 -14.31
CA ILE A 40 26.18 -22.08 -15.76
C ILE A 40 26.31 -23.42 -16.50
N GLU A 41 27.20 -24.31 -16.04
CA GLU A 41 27.37 -25.64 -16.65
C GLU A 41 26.09 -26.48 -16.57
N VAL A 42 25.41 -26.46 -15.42
CA VAL A 42 24.12 -27.15 -15.21
C VAL A 42 23.02 -26.55 -16.11
N LEU A 43 22.95 -25.22 -16.24
CA LEU A 43 21.95 -24.53 -17.06
C LEU A 43 22.22 -24.62 -18.56
N ASN A 44 23.44 -24.98 -18.99
CA ASN A 44 23.74 -25.26 -20.39
C ASN A 44 23.14 -26.59 -20.88
N GLN A 45 22.74 -27.48 -19.96
CA GLN A 45 22.03 -28.71 -20.31
C GLN A 45 20.55 -28.41 -20.54
N LYS A 46 20.10 -28.54 -21.79
CA LYS A 46 18.76 -28.12 -22.24
C LYS A 46 17.61 -28.71 -21.40
N ASP A 47 17.64 -30.00 -21.10
CA ASP A 47 16.56 -30.66 -20.36
C ASP A 47 16.51 -30.19 -18.90
N ILE A 48 17.68 -30.00 -18.29
CA ILE A 48 17.82 -29.43 -16.94
C ILE A 48 17.31 -28.00 -16.91
N PHE A 49 17.68 -27.20 -17.90
CA PHE A 49 17.25 -25.81 -18.01
C PHE A 49 15.73 -25.70 -18.08
N ILE A 50 15.09 -26.52 -18.92
CA ILE A 50 13.62 -26.59 -19.04
C ILE A 50 13.00 -26.99 -17.70
N PHE A 51 13.56 -28.01 -17.05
CA PHE A 51 13.09 -28.49 -15.74
C PHE A 51 13.16 -27.40 -14.67
N ILE A 52 14.29 -26.70 -14.56
CA ILE A 52 14.53 -25.62 -13.60
C ILE A 52 13.58 -24.45 -13.88
N ARG A 53 13.40 -24.04 -15.14
CA ARG A 53 12.46 -22.97 -15.50
C ARG A 53 11.03 -23.31 -15.12
N GLN A 54 10.59 -24.53 -15.38
CA GLN A 54 9.26 -25.00 -14.99
C GLN A 54 9.12 -25.02 -13.47
N LEU A 55 10.12 -25.54 -12.75
CA LEU A 55 10.16 -25.55 -11.29
C LEU A 55 10.06 -24.13 -10.71
N THR A 56 10.83 -23.18 -11.23
CA THR A 56 10.76 -21.76 -10.82
C THR A 56 9.36 -21.19 -11.01
N GLN A 57 8.72 -21.46 -12.14
CA GLN A 57 7.37 -20.95 -12.40
C GLN A 57 6.31 -21.61 -11.51
N LEU A 58 6.46 -22.90 -11.17
CA LEU A 58 5.57 -23.60 -10.23
C LEU A 58 5.72 -23.04 -8.81
N LEU A 59 6.96 -22.88 -8.33
CA LEU A 59 7.25 -22.28 -7.01
C LEU A 59 6.71 -20.85 -6.92
N ASN A 60 6.91 -20.04 -7.97
CA ASN A 60 6.40 -18.68 -8.04
C ASN A 60 4.86 -18.63 -7.89
N ARG A 61 4.15 -19.51 -8.61
CA ARG A 61 2.68 -19.63 -8.51
C ARG A 61 2.21 -20.17 -7.17
N LEU A 62 2.94 -21.12 -6.58
CA LEU A 62 2.66 -21.65 -5.25
C LEU A 62 2.75 -20.54 -4.19
N TYR A 63 3.85 -19.76 -4.22
CA TYR A 63 4.08 -18.65 -3.31
C TYR A 63 3.00 -17.59 -3.44
N TYR A 64 2.64 -17.24 -4.68
CA TYR A 64 1.52 -16.33 -4.95
C TYR A 64 0.19 -16.84 -4.38
N SER A 65 -0.12 -18.12 -4.62
CA SER A 65 -1.37 -18.73 -4.15
C SER A 65 -1.44 -18.77 -2.63
N LYS A 66 -0.30 -19.03 -1.97
CA LYS A 66 -0.15 -18.95 -0.51
C LYS A 66 -0.45 -17.54 0.01
N LEU A 67 0.18 -16.52 -0.58
CA LEU A 67 -0.04 -15.12 -0.19
C LEU A 67 -1.52 -14.71 -0.34
N GLN A 68 -2.18 -15.11 -1.43
CA GLN A 68 -3.61 -14.88 -1.62
C GLN A 68 -4.44 -15.59 -0.55
N HIS A 69 -4.15 -16.86 -0.27
CA HIS A 69 -4.85 -17.61 0.76
C HIS A 69 -4.71 -16.96 2.15
N GLU A 70 -3.51 -16.51 2.52
CA GLU A 70 -3.24 -15.79 3.77
C GLU A 70 -4.01 -14.46 3.83
N GLN A 71 -4.05 -13.70 2.74
CA GLN A 71 -4.82 -12.45 2.65
C GLN A 71 -6.32 -12.68 2.86
N TRP A 72 -6.92 -13.64 2.14
CA TRP A 72 -8.35 -13.93 2.27
C TRP A 72 -8.69 -14.54 3.64
N SER A 73 -7.78 -15.31 4.23
CA SER A 73 -7.91 -15.81 5.60
C SER A 73 -7.93 -14.67 6.59
N TYR A 74 -7.01 -13.69 6.44
CA TYR A 74 -7.00 -12.47 7.25
C TYR A 74 -8.32 -11.70 7.12
N TYR A 75 -8.83 -11.53 5.90
CA TYR A 75 -10.08 -10.80 5.65
C TYR A 75 -11.27 -11.50 6.30
N TYR A 76 -11.29 -12.83 6.23
CA TYR A 76 -12.33 -13.63 6.85
C TYR A 76 -12.31 -13.48 8.38
N ASN A 77 -11.13 -13.63 8.99
CA ASN A 77 -10.94 -13.54 10.44
C ASN A 77 -11.27 -12.14 10.96
N LEU A 78 -10.81 -11.09 10.26
CA LEU A 78 -11.13 -9.70 10.60
C LEU A 78 -12.65 -9.46 10.58
N GLY A 79 -13.36 -9.99 9.58
CA GLY A 79 -14.82 -9.92 9.54
C GLY A 79 -15.48 -10.63 10.73
N MET A 80 -14.97 -11.79 11.14
CA MET A 80 -15.48 -12.53 12.30
C MET A 80 -15.26 -11.78 13.61
N THR A 81 -14.06 -11.24 13.83
CA THR A 81 -13.67 -10.57 15.07
C THR A 81 -14.34 -9.21 15.25
N GLU A 82 -14.43 -8.42 14.17
CA GLU A 82 -14.92 -7.04 14.24
C GLU A 82 -16.44 -6.91 13.94
N GLY A 83 -17.12 -8.00 13.55
CA GLY A 83 -18.58 -7.97 13.29
C GLY A 83 -19.02 -7.23 12.02
N ILE A 84 -18.08 -6.81 11.19
CA ILE A 84 -18.24 -5.88 10.05
C ILE A 84 -18.75 -6.49 8.73
N TRP A 85 -19.47 -7.62 8.81
CA TRP A 85 -19.97 -8.31 7.61
C TRP A 85 -21.01 -7.52 6.80
N ASN A 86 -21.60 -6.48 7.39
CA ASN A 86 -22.66 -5.67 6.80
C ASN A 86 -22.26 -4.20 6.57
N GLY A 87 -20.97 -3.85 6.73
CA GLY A 87 -20.49 -2.49 6.53
C GLY A 87 -20.37 -2.11 5.06
N ARG A 88 -20.96 -0.98 4.65
CA ARG A 88 -20.74 -0.42 3.30
C ARG A 88 -19.28 0.00 3.15
N VAL A 89 -18.59 -0.51 2.11
CA VAL A 89 -17.25 -0.04 1.72
C VAL A 89 -17.37 0.99 0.60
N SER A 90 -16.40 1.90 0.48
CA SER A 90 -16.38 2.84 -0.66
C SER A 90 -16.15 2.09 -1.97
N LYS A 91 -16.67 2.61 -3.10
CA LYS A 91 -16.51 1.99 -4.42
C LYS A 91 -15.04 1.76 -4.77
N LYS A 92 -14.21 2.79 -4.60
CA LYS A 92 -12.76 2.71 -4.81
C LYS A 92 -12.10 1.60 -4.00
N MET A 93 -12.52 1.40 -2.75
CA MET A 93 -11.97 0.35 -1.87
C MET A 93 -12.45 -1.04 -2.30
N ALA A 94 -13.72 -1.12 -2.70
CA ALA A 94 -14.29 -2.33 -3.28
C ALA A 94 -13.48 -2.73 -4.51
N ASP A 95 -13.27 -1.81 -5.45
CA ASP A 95 -12.50 -2.03 -6.67
C ASP A 95 -11.02 -2.40 -6.36
N ALA A 96 -10.39 -1.71 -5.40
CA ALA A 96 -9.01 -1.95 -4.98
C ALA A 96 -8.80 -3.30 -4.27
N ASN A 97 -9.84 -3.91 -3.71
CA ASN A 97 -9.77 -5.23 -3.06
C ASN A 97 -10.61 -6.28 -3.79
N SER A 98 -11.03 -5.95 -5.01
CA SER A 98 -11.95 -6.73 -5.82
C SER A 98 -13.24 -7.12 -5.06
N MET A 99 -13.71 -6.37 -4.07
CA MET A 99 -14.94 -6.63 -3.32
C MET A 99 -16.17 -6.02 -4.02
N CYS A 100 -17.38 -6.42 -3.62
CA CYS A 100 -18.60 -5.80 -4.14
C CYS A 100 -18.90 -4.47 -3.39
N TYR A 101 -19.09 -3.38 -4.14
CA TYR A 101 -19.43 -2.07 -3.57
C TYR A 101 -20.80 -2.05 -2.85
N THR A 102 -21.82 -2.66 -3.46
CA THR A 102 -23.23 -2.55 -3.01
C THR A 102 -23.52 -3.32 -1.72
N TYR A 103 -22.76 -4.40 -1.45
CA TYR A 103 -23.01 -5.32 -0.33
C TYR A 103 -21.91 -5.34 0.74
N GLY A 104 -20.86 -4.52 0.61
CA GLY A 104 -19.74 -4.59 1.54
C GLY A 104 -19.09 -5.98 1.56
N ARG A 105 -18.47 -6.31 2.70
CA ARG A 105 -17.82 -7.60 2.97
C ARG A 105 -18.84 -8.71 3.19
N SER A 106 -19.66 -9.09 2.21
CA SER A 106 -20.55 -10.24 2.41
C SER A 106 -19.72 -11.47 2.82
N LYS A 107 -19.99 -12.02 4.01
CA LYS A 107 -19.29 -13.19 4.57
C LYS A 107 -19.22 -14.34 3.56
N HIS A 108 -20.30 -14.52 2.79
CA HIS A 108 -20.39 -15.54 1.76
C HIS A 108 -19.35 -15.35 0.65
N LEU A 109 -19.19 -14.13 0.13
CA LEU A 109 -18.22 -13.84 -0.94
C LEU A 109 -16.77 -13.98 -0.46
N ILE A 110 -16.46 -13.48 0.73
CA ILE A 110 -15.12 -13.61 1.32
C ILE A 110 -14.79 -15.09 1.53
N LYS A 111 -15.75 -15.88 2.06
CA LYS A 111 -15.59 -17.33 2.24
C LYS A 111 -15.39 -18.05 0.91
N GLN A 112 -16.20 -17.74 -0.11
CA GLN A 112 -16.05 -18.33 -1.45
C GLN A 112 -14.66 -18.09 -2.03
N ARG A 113 -14.10 -16.90 -1.84
CA ARG A 113 -12.74 -16.58 -2.31
C ARG A 113 -11.66 -17.28 -1.51
N LEU A 114 -11.80 -17.32 -0.18
CA LEU A 114 -10.92 -18.07 0.69
C LEU A 114 -10.85 -19.55 0.25
N ASP A 115 -12.00 -20.18 0.05
CA ASP A 115 -12.11 -21.58 -0.37
C ASP A 115 -11.51 -21.78 -1.77
N LYS A 116 -11.75 -20.85 -2.70
CA LYS A 116 -11.13 -20.87 -4.04
C LYS A 116 -9.60 -20.83 -3.97
N HIS A 117 -9.04 -19.90 -3.20
CA HIS A 117 -7.58 -19.74 -3.11
C HIS A 117 -6.93 -20.87 -2.31
N LYS A 118 -7.63 -21.44 -1.33
CA LYS A 118 -7.20 -22.68 -0.66
C LYS A 118 -7.06 -23.82 -1.66
N LEU A 119 -8.08 -24.06 -2.50
CA LEU A 119 -8.03 -25.09 -3.53
C LEU A 119 -6.94 -24.83 -4.57
N GLN A 120 -6.70 -23.57 -4.94
CA GLN A 120 -5.61 -23.21 -5.86
C GLN A 120 -4.24 -23.49 -5.26
N TYR A 121 -4.05 -23.18 -3.99
CA TYR A 121 -2.81 -23.49 -3.25
C TYR A 121 -2.57 -25.00 -3.18
N GLU A 122 -3.58 -25.78 -2.80
CA GLU A 122 -3.50 -27.25 -2.74
C GLU A 122 -3.15 -27.86 -4.11
N LYS A 123 -3.77 -27.38 -5.20
CA LYS A 123 -3.46 -27.81 -6.57
C LYS A 123 -2.03 -27.44 -6.98
N ALA A 124 -1.58 -26.22 -6.68
CA ALA A 124 -0.23 -25.78 -7.00
C ALA A 124 0.82 -26.64 -6.27
N GLN A 125 0.54 -27.00 -5.00
CA GLN A 125 1.40 -27.90 -4.23
C GLN A 125 1.46 -29.28 -4.87
N GLN A 126 0.32 -29.87 -5.23
CA GLN A 126 0.28 -31.17 -5.90
C GLN A 126 1.06 -31.18 -7.23
N THR A 127 0.89 -30.16 -8.06
CA THR A 127 1.63 -30.04 -9.32
C THR A 127 3.14 -29.89 -9.09
N LEU A 128 3.55 -29.16 -8.06
CA LEU A 128 4.95 -29.05 -7.68
C LEU A 128 5.51 -30.41 -7.24
N ASP A 129 4.80 -31.12 -6.37
CA ASP A 129 5.21 -32.43 -5.88
C ASP A 129 5.34 -33.46 -7.02
N GLU A 130 4.43 -33.41 -8.01
CA GLU A 130 4.52 -34.22 -9.23
C GLU A 130 5.72 -33.85 -10.09
N HIS A 131 6.00 -32.56 -10.29
CA HIS A 131 7.17 -32.10 -11.04
C HIS A 131 8.48 -32.54 -10.37
N MET A 132 8.53 -32.45 -9.05
CA MET A 132 9.70 -32.86 -8.26
C MET A 132 10.01 -34.36 -8.36
N LYS A 133 9.05 -35.22 -8.73
CA LYS A 133 9.32 -36.65 -8.99
C LYS A 133 10.18 -36.86 -10.24
N ASN A 134 10.21 -35.90 -11.16
CA ASN A 134 11.01 -35.94 -12.38
C ASN A 134 12.39 -35.27 -12.20
N THR A 135 12.83 -35.08 -10.96
CA THR A 135 14.12 -34.49 -10.64
C THR A 135 15.27 -35.29 -11.29
N PRO A 136 16.13 -34.65 -12.10
CA PRO A 136 17.31 -35.31 -12.66
C PRO A 136 18.26 -35.78 -11.54
N SER A 137 18.68 -37.04 -11.58
CA SER A 137 19.48 -37.69 -10.53
C SER A 137 20.91 -37.17 -10.40
N ASN A 138 21.37 -36.37 -11.35
CA ASN A 138 22.73 -35.86 -11.49
C ASN A 138 22.89 -34.41 -10.95
N ILE A 139 21.86 -33.84 -10.30
CA ILE A 139 21.87 -32.45 -9.84
C ILE A 139 21.64 -32.37 -8.33
N GLY A 140 22.47 -31.59 -7.63
CA GLY A 140 22.21 -31.18 -6.25
C GLY A 140 21.07 -30.15 -6.18
N MET A 141 19.82 -30.62 -6.07
CA MET A 141 18.64 -29.77 -6.15
C MET A 141 18.47 -28.77 -5.00
N ASP A 142 18.98 -29.07 -3.81
CA ASP A 142 18.78 -28.21 -2.64
C ASP A 142 19.32 -26.80 -2.86
N ASN A 143 20.50 -26.69 -3.48
CA ASN A 143 21.11 -25.40 -3.81
C ASN A 143 20.28 -24.64 -4.84
N ILE A 144 19.78 -25.33 -5.87
CA ILE A 144 18.97 -24.73 -6.94
C ILE A 144 17.63 -24.25 -6.39
N ILE A 145 16.97 -25.05 -5.55
CA ILE A 145 15.71 -24.66 -4.91
C ILE A 145 15.91 -23.42 -4.04
N ASN A 146 16.98 -23.37 -3.23
CA ASN A 146 17.30 -22.20 -2.42
C ASN A 146 17.55 -20.95 -3.28
N MET A 147 18.25 -21.09 -4.41
CA MET A 147 18.46 -19.98 -5.36
C MET A 147 17.13 -19.49 -5.96
N ILE A 148 16.29 -20.42 -6.41
CA ILE A 148 14.96 -20.12 -6.93
C ILE A 148 14.11 -19.40 -5.88
N HIS A 149 14.13 -19.88 -4.63
CA HIS A 149 13.42 -19.24 -3.52
C HIS A 149 13.88 -17.80 -3.33
N ASN A 150 15.20 -17.56 -3.27
CA ASN A 150 15.75 -16.22 -3.11
C ASN A 150 15.36 -15.30 -4.28
N SER A 151 15.38 -15.79 -5.52
CA SER A 151 14.92 -15.05 -6.69
C SER A 151 13.45 -14.65 -6.57
N ILE A 152 12.58 -15.63 -6.27
CA ILE A 152 11.13 -15.41 -6.15
C ILE A 152 10.82 -14.46 -4.99
N GLU A 153 11.50 -14.61 -3.85
CA GLU A 153 11.30 -13.73 -2.71
C GLU A 153 11.67 -12.28 -3.05
N LYS A 154 12.77 -12.07 -3.76
CA LYS A 154 13.17 -10.75 -4.24
C LYS A 154 12.14 -10.18 -5.22
N ASP A 155 11.75 -10.95 -6.23
CA ASP A 155 10.87 -10.47 -7.30
C ASP A 155 9.43 -10.25 -6.82
N GLN A 156 8.94 -11.04 -5.87
CA GLN A 156 7.61 -10.85 -5.27
C GLN A 156 7.59 -9.83 -4.13
N TYR A 157 8.68 -9.14 -3.82
CA TYR A 157 8.73 -8.19 -2.69
C TYR A 157 7.66 -7.09 -2.80
N GLN A 158 7.52 -6.48 -3.98
CA GLN A 158 6.52 -5.42 -4.20
C GLN A 158 5.09 -5.94 -4.07
N LEU A 159 4.84 -7.15 -4.56
CA LEU A 159 3.56 -7.82 -4.37
C LEU A 159 3.26 -8.01 -2.88
N ARG A 160 4.20 -8.54 -2.08
CA ARG A 160 4.00 -8.73 -0.63
C ARG A 160 3.69 -7.42 0.08
N LEU A 161 4.44 -6.36 -0.23
CA LEU A 161 4.18 -5.03 0.31
C LEU A 161 2.77 -4.53 -0.03
N GLU A 162 2.34 -4.70 -1.28
CA GLU A 162 1.00 -4.28 -1.71
C GLU A 162 -0.11 -5.09 -1.02
N LEU A 163 0.08 -6.40 -0.83
CA LEU A 163 -0.87 -7.24 -0.10
C LEU A 163 -0.95 -6.85 1.39
N GLU A 164 0.18 -6.59 2.04
CA GLU A 164 0.21 -6.10 3.44
C GLU A 164 -0.41 -4.70 3.58
N ARG A 165 -0.18 -3.81 2.62
CA ARG A 165 -0.82 -2.50 2.56
C ARG A 165 -2.35 -2.67 2.49
N ARG A 166 -2.85 -3.56 1.63
CA ARG A 166 -4.28 -3.85 1.51
C ARG A 166 -4.88 -4.42 2.80
N LYS A 167 -4.19 -5.36 3.46
CA LYS A 167 -4.57 -5.88 4.79
C LYS A 167 -4.71 -4.76 5.81
N THR A 168 -3.72 -3.89 5.89
CA THR A 168 -3.72 -2.77 6.84
C THR A 168 -4.82 -1.78 6.55
N MET A 169 -5.03 -1.40 5.29
CA MET A 169 -6.14 -0.53 4.88
C MET A 169 -7.50 -1.12 5.26
N LEU A 170 -7.67 -2.43 5.07
CA LEU A 170 -8.90 -3.13 5.44
C LEU A 170 -9.12 -3.15 6.97
N ARG A 171 -8.06 -3.32 7.76
CA ARG A 171 -8.12 -3.23 9.22
C ARG A 171 -8.54 -1.84 9.69
N LEU A 172 -7.95 -0.78 9.14
CA LEU A 172 -8.29 0.60 9.48
C LEU A 172 -9.76 0.92 9.16
N ASP A 173 -10.27 0.42 8.03
CA ASP A 173 -11.69 0.55 7.67
C ASP A 173 -12.63 -0.21 8.62
N ALA A 174 -12.21 -1.39 9.08
CA ALA A 174 -12.94 -2.18 10.07
C ALA A 174 -13.07 -1.42 11.39
N GLU A 175 -11.93 -0.96 11.90
CA GLU A 175 -11.85 -0.19 13.13
C GLU A 175 -12.65 1.12 13.02
N GLU A 176 -12.56 1.83 11.89
CA GLU A 176 -13.34 3.04 11.61
C GLU A 176 -14.85 2.78 11.69
N HIS A 177 -15.33 1.68 11.10
CA HIS A 177 -16.73 1.30 11.17
C HIS A 177 -17.17 1.07 12.62
N ARG A 178 -16.41 0.25 13.35
CA ARG A 178 -16.66 -0.05 14.77
C ARG A 178 -16.66 1.22 15.62
N LEU A 179 -15.73 2.14 15.40
CA LEU A 179 -15.63 3.41 16.13
C LEU A 179 -16.86 4.29 15.87
N ILE A 180 -17.33 4.38 14.64
CA ILE A 180 -18.54 5.16 14.29
C ILE A 180 -19.78 4.54 14.92
N GLU A 181 -19.92 3.22 14.84
CA GLU A 181 -21.04 2.50 15.46
C GLU A 181 -21.05 2.72 16.98
N THR A 182 -19.93 2.44 17.64
CA THR A 182 -19.76 2.65 19.09
C THR A 182 -20.07 4.11 19.46
N PHE A 183 -19.60 5.09 18.67
CA PHE A 183 -19.87 6.50 18.92
C PHE A 183 -21.37 6.80 18.97
N TYR A 184 -22.16 6.27 18.04
CA TYR A 184 -23.61 6.52 18.02
C TYR A 184 -24.38 5.67 19.04
N GLU A 185 -23.90 4.48 19.40
CA GLU A 185 -24.46 3.65 20.48
C GLU A 185 -24.39 4.33 21.84
N LEU A 186 -23.37 5.17 22.07
CA LEU A 186 -23.26 6.01 23.26
C LEU A 186 -24.31 7.14 23.32
N LYS A 187 -25.12 7.31 22.27
CA LYS A 187 -26.17 8.35 22.17
C LYS A 187 -25.63 9.76 22.51
N PRO A 188 -24.60 10.23 21.79
CA PRO A 188 -23.98 11.53 22.06
C PRO A 188 -24.98 12.66 21.88
N ARG A 189 -24.81 13.72 22.64
CA ARG A 189 -25.60 14.95 22.52
C ARG A 189 -25.32 15.63 21.19
N GLN A 190 -26.24 16.49 20.76
CA GLN A 190 -26.10 17.24 19.53
C GLN A 190 -24.82 18.11 19.49
N THR A 191 -24.40 18.64 20.63
CA THR A 191 -23.15 19.41 20.78
C THR A 191 -21.92 18.54 20.51
N GLU A 192 -21.88 17.33 21.08
CA GLU A 192 -20.79 16.37 20.90
C GLU A 192 -20.71 15.89 19.44
N ILE A 193 -21.86 15.61 18.82
CA ILE A 193 -21.95 15.27 17.40
C ILE A 193 -21.40 16.41 16.54
N LYS A 194 -21.75 17.66 16.85
CA LYS A 194 -21.28 18.84 16.10
C LYS A 194 -19.76 18.99 16.21
N SER A 195 -19.20 18.92 17.41
CA SER A 195 -17.75 19.02 17.62
C SER A 195 -17.00 17.88 16.94
N ALA A 196 -17.49 16.64 17.04
CA ALA A 196 -16.89 15.49 16.37
C ALA A 196 -16.84 15.70 14.83
N LYS A 197 -17.93 16.17 14.22
CA LYS A 197 -17.98 16.49 12.79
C LYS A 197 -16.97 17.57 12.38
N ILE A 198 -16.83 18.63 13.18
CA ILE A 198 -15.85 19.70 12.93
C ILE A 198 -14.42 19.14 12.99
N ILE A 199 -14.11 18.37 14.03
CA ILE A 199 -12.79 17.75 14.23
C ILE A 199 -12.46 16.83 13.05
N TRP A 200 -13.34 15.89 12.70
CA TRP A 200 -13.09 14.95 11.61
C TRP A 200 -12.94 15.63 10.25
N LYS A 201 -13.74 16.67 9.96
CA LYS A 201 -13.59 17.45 8.74
C LYS A 201 -12.24 18.18 8.71
N ALA A 202 -11.85 18.82 9.81
CA ALA A 202 -10.58 19.53 9.90
C ALA A 202 -9.38 18.58 9.72
N ILE A 203 -9.42 17.38 10.32
CA ILE A 203 -8.39 16.34 10.12
C ILE A 203 -8.32 15.93 8.65
N HIS A 204 -9.46 15.65 8.02
CA HIS A 204 -9.50 15.26 6.61
C HIS A 204 -8.86 16.32 5.70
N GLU A 205 -9.22 17.59 5.89
CA GLU A 205 -8.68 18.71 5.11
C GLU A 205 -7.19 18.94 5.36
N GLN A 206 -6.77 18.82 6.61
CA GLN A 206 -5.37 18.92 7.01
C GLN A 206 -4.52 17.84 6.32
N GLN A 207 -4.95 16.58 6.39
CA GLN A 207 -4.21 15.47 5.79
C GLN A 207 -4.14 15.56 4.26
N ASN A 208 -5.21 16.04 3.61
CA ASN A 208 -5.14 16.33 2.16
C ASN A 208 -4.01 17.31 1.82
N ILE A 209 -3.81 18.35 2.63
CA ILE A 209 -2.75 19.34 2.40
C ILE A 209 -1.38 18.73 2.70
N ILE A 210 -1.24 17.95 3.78
CA ILE A 210 0.02 17.26 4.12
C ILE A 210 0.44 16.33 2.98
N ASP A 211 -0.50 15.52 2.44
CA ASP A 211 -0.26 14.66 1.29
C ASP A 211 0.26 15.46 0.09
N GLU A 212 -0.43 16.57 -0.26
CA GLU A 212 -0.05 17.38 -1.41
C GLU A 212 1.31 18.06 -1.21
N ILE A 213 1.64 18.53 0.01
CA ILE A 213 2.97 19.07 0.36
C ILE A 213 4.03 17.98 0.16
N ALA A 214 3.79 16.76 0.65
CA ALA A 214 4.76 15.67 0.55
C ALA A 214 5.04 15.29 -0.91
N ILE A 215 4.00 15.17 -1.73
CA ILE A 215 4.15 14.91 -3.17
C ILE A 215 4.87 16.08 -3.85
N PHE A 216 4.54 17.32 -3.50
CA PHE A 216 5.20 18.49 -4.09
C PHE A 216 6.68 18.56 -3.75
N LYS A 217 7.04 18.37 -2.48
CA LYS A 217 8.45 18.31 -2.03
C LYS A 217 9.20 17.21 -2.79
N LYS A 218 8.61 16.01 -2.91
CA LYS A 218 9.23 14.92 -3.65
C LYS A 218 9.39 15.24 -5.14
N TRP A 219 8.41 15.91 -5.73
CA TRP A 219 8.48 16.34 -7.11
C TRP A 219 9.61 17.35 -7.35
N LEU A 220 9.77 18.33 -6.45
CA LEU A 220 10.88 19.29 -6.49
C LEU A 220 12.24 18.60 -6.38
N GLU A 221 12.39 17.59 -5.51
CA GLU A 221 13.62 16.79 -5.40
C GLU A 221 13.98 16.11 -6.73
N VAL A 222 13.00 15.49 -7.39
CA VAL A 222 13.21 14.79 -8.68
C VAL A 222 13.53 15.76 -9.82
N HIS A 223 12.98 16.97 -9.76
CA HIS A 223 13.12 17.99 -10.82
C HIS A 223 14.06 19.13 -10.43
N ALA A 224 14.95 18.93 -9.45
CA ALA A 224 15.83 19.98 -8.92
C ALA A 224 16.77 20.62 -9.98
N GLN A 225 16.96 19.95 -11.13
CA GLN A 225 17.77 20.44 -12.25
C GLN A 225 16.95 21.05 -13.39
N ALA A 226 15.61 21.09 -13.28
CA ALA A 226 14.75 21.61 -14.33
C ALA A 226 14.84 23.15 -14.41
N SER A 227 15.05 23.67 -15.62
CA SER A 227 15.09 25.12 -15.89
C SER A 227 13.70 25.80 -15.79
N SER A 228 12.63 25.01 -15.75
CA SER A 228 11.26 25.49 -15.53
C SER A 228 10.40 24.39 -14.87
N TYR A 229 9.47 24.81 -14.02
CA TYR A 229 8.56 23.91 -13.32
C TYR A 229 7.17 23.96 -13.98
N THR A 230 6.81 22.95 -14.76
CA THR A 230 5.43 22.76 -15.24
C THR A 230 4.72 21.76 -14.33
N PHE A 231 3.89 22.30 -13.44
CA PHE A 231 3.32 21.57 -12.31
C PHE A 231 1.91 21.00 -12.57
N GLN A 232 1.37 21.21 -13.77
CA GLN A 232 -0.03 20.88 -14.09
C GLN A 232 -0.32 19.37 -14.12
N ASP A 233 0.70 18.53 -14.28
CA ASP A 233 0.53 17.08 -14.45
C ASP A 233 0.40 16.32 -13.12
N VAL A 234 0.87 16.91 -12.02
CA VAL A 234 0.73 16.33 -10.67
C VAL A 234 -0.56 16.89 -10.09
N GLN A 235 -1.62 16.07 -10.05
CA GLN A 235 -2.97 16.45 -9.62
C GLN A 235 -3.04 16.93 -8.15
N LEU A 236 -2.51 18.11 -7.85
CA LEU A 236 -2.35 18.70 -6.51
C LEU A 236 -3.13 20.01 -6.43
N PRO A 237 -4.46 19.96 -6.41
CA PRO A 237 -5.31 21.13 -6.66
C PRO A 237 -5.09 22.27 -5.65
N LYS A 238 -4.83 21.96 -4.37
CA LYS A 238 -4.64 22.99 -3.35
C LYS A 238 -3.26 23.64 -3.50
N ILE A 239 -2.22 22.85 -3.71
CA ILE A 239 -0.87 23.36 -3.96
C ILE A 239 -0.84 24.15 -5.29
N ASN A 240 -1.47 23.65 -6.35
CA ASN A 240 -1.58 24.34 -7.65
C ASN A 240 -2.22 25.71 -7.49
N HIS A 241 -3.35 25.79 -6.78
CA HIS A 241 -4.01 27.06 -6.51
C HIS A 241 -3.12 28.03 -5.72
N MET A 242 -2.43 27.54 -4.67
CA MET A 242 -1.50 28.36 -3.89
C MET A 242 -0.33 28.86 -4.75
N PHE A 243 0.28 27.97 -5.53
CA PHE A 243 1.39 28.27 -6.42
C PHE A 243 1.01 29.33 -7.46
N ILE A 244 -0.08 29.10 -8.21
CA ILE A 244 -0.64 30.04 -9.18
C ILE A 244 -0.90 31.40 -8.52
N SER A 245 -1.54 31.42 -7.35
CA SER A 245 -1.84 32.68 -6.65
C SER A 245 -0.59 33.50 -6.31
N LEU A 246 0.53 32.84 -6.04
CA LEU A 246 1.81 33.48 -5.68
C LEU A 246 2.61 33.87 -6.92
N SER A 247 2.55 33.08 -8.00
CA SER A 247 3.20 33.40 -9.28
C SER A 247 2.74 34.71 -9.91
N PHE A 248 1.51 35.15 -9.61
CA PHE A 248 0.94 36.39 -10.13
C PHE A 248 1.11 37.62 -9.20
N GLN A 249 1.75 37.46 -8.03
CA GLN A 249 1.81 38.51 -7.00
C GLN A 249 3.07 39.40 -7.00
N GLY A 250 4.00 39.28 -7.95
CA GLY A 250 5.14 40.21 -8.03
C GLY A 250 6.09 40.02 -9.23
N PRO A 251 6.99 40.98 -9.49
CA PRO A 251 7.97 40.88 -10.57
C PRO A 251 9.08 39.89 -10.21
N THR A 252 9.38 38.98 -11.13
CA THR A 252 10.60 38.13 -11.17
C THR A 252 11.01 37.48 -9.85
N SER A 253 10.08 36.80 -9.17
CA SER A 253 10.49 35.80 -8.18
C SER A 253 11.01 34.56 -8.90
N SER A 254 12.15 34.02 -8.49
CA SER A 254 12.62 32.74 -9.03
C SER A 254 11.58 31.65 -8.76
N ALA A 255 11.49 30.65 -9.63
CA ALA A 255 10.49 29.59 -9.49
C ALA A 255 10.69 28.79 -8.17
N GLU A 256 11.94 28.72 -7.70
CA GLU A 256 12.31 28.19 -6.38
C GLU A 256 11.70 29.01 -5.24
N HIS A 257 11.81 30.35 -5.28
CA HIS A 257 11.20 31.21 -4.26
C HIS A 257 9.67 31.07 -4.21
N VAL A 258 9.02 30.96 -5.37
CA VAL A 258 7.57 30.72 -5.43
C VAL A 258 7.21 29.35 -4.83
N ALA A 259 8.02 28.31 -5.07
CA ALA A 259 7.81 26.99 -4.49
C ALA A 259 7.96 27.00 -2.95
N GLU A 260 8.99 27.68 -2.42
CA GLU A 260 9.18 27.85 -0.97
C GLU A 260 8.01 28.57 -0.31
N GLN A 261 7.57 29.71 -0.88
CA GLN A 261 6.42 30.44 -0.37
C GLN A 261 5.13 29.60 -0.44
N THR A 262 4.97 28.78 -1.48
CA THR A 262 3.83 27.88 -1.62
C THR A 262 3.82 26.84 -0.51
N ILE A 263 4.95 26.21 -0.21
CA ILE A 263 5.10 25.26 0.90
C ILE A 263 4.78 25.95 2.23
N ALA A 264 5.34 27.14 2.48
CA ALA A 264 5.11 27.88 3.71
C ALA A 264 3.62 28.23 3.91
N LYS A 265 2.92 28.67 2.85
CA LYS A 265 1.48 28.96 2.89
C LYS A 265 0.63 27.70 3.13
N ALA A 266 1.02 26.57 2.54
CA ALA A 266 0.37 25.29 2.77
C ALA A 266 0.56 24.82 4.23
N GLU A 267 1.78 24.95 4.78
CA GLU A 267 2.10 24.62 6.17
C GLU A 267 1.35 25.52 7.17
N GLN A 268 1.18 26.82 6.88
CA GLN A 268 0.30 27.71 7.66
C GLN A 268 -1.15 27.23 7.66
N THR A 269 -1.63 26.72 6.52
CA THR A 269 -2.99 26.17 6.42
C THR A 269 -3.13 24.88 7.27
N VAL A 270 -2.10 24.04 7.32
CA VAL A 270 -2.03 22.87 8.23
C VAL A 270 -2.10 23.30 9.70
N GLN A 271 -1.38 24.37 10.07
CA GLN A 271 -1.43 24.92 11.44
C GLN A 271 -2.80 25.50 11.79
N TYR A 272 -3.49 26.13 10.84
CA TYR A 272 -4.86 26.62 11.02
C TYR A 272 -5.82 25.47 11.39
N TYR A 273 -5.77 24.35 10.66
CA TYR A 273 -6.60 23.18 11.01
C TYR A 273 -6.24 22.56 12.36
N ASN A 274 -4.94 22.51 12.72
CA ASN A 274 -4.53 22.09 14.06
C ASN A 274 -5.18 22.93 15.17
N LYS A 275 -5.25 24.26 14.99
CA LYS A 275 -5.91 25.15 15.95
C LYS A 275 -7.41 24.83 16.07
N ILE A 276 -8.11 24.60 14.95
CA ILE A 276 -9.52 24.19 14.97
C ILE A 276 -9.71 22.89 15.76
N ILE A 277 -8.91 21.86 15.48
CA ILE A 277 -9.01 20.55 16.13
C ILE A 277 -8.80 20.69 17.64
N ASN A 278 -7.76 21.40 18.05
CA ASN A 278 -7.42 21.58 19.47
C ASN A 278 -8.49 22.40 20.20
N ASN A 279 -9.01 23.47 19.59
CA ASN A 279 -10.07 24.27 20.18
C ASN A 279 -11.34 23.44 20.43
N GLU A 280 -11.76 22.62 19.46
CA GLU A 280 -12.93 21.77 19.63
C GLU A 280 -12.72 20.65 20.66
N LYS A 281 -11.51 20.06 20.71
CA LYS A 281 -11.16 19.11 21.78
C LYS A 281 -11.23 19.76 23.17
N ASN A 282 -10.71 20.98 23.30
CA ASN A 282 -10.78 21.74 24.54
C ASN A 282 -12.24 22.07 24.91
N ASN A 283 -13.08 22.43 23.93
CA ASN A 283 -14.51 22.66 24.16
C ASN A 283 -15.23 21.40 24.70
N LEU A 284 -14.91 20.22 24.15
CA LEU A 284 -15.42 18.94 24.66
C LEU A 284 -14.93 18.68 26.09
N GLN A 285 -13.67 18.95 26.39
CA GLN A 285 -13.11 18.82 27.74
C GLN A 285 -13.72 19.82 28.73
N CYS A 286 -13.99 21.06 28.34
CA CYS A 286 -14.68 22.05 29.20
C CYS A 286 -16.13 21.62 29.49
N THR A 287 -16.79 20.95 28.54
CA THR A 287 -18.13 20.39 28.74
C THR A 287 -18.13 19.27 29.79
N ARG A 288 -16.99 18.61 30.00
CA ARG A 288 -16.79 17.52 30.97
C ARG A 288 -17.15 17.90 32.40
N SER A 289 -16.75 19.08 32.86
CA SER A 289 -17.03 19.55 34.22
C SER A 289 -18.53 19.80 34.48
N HIS A 290 -19.35 19.84 33.43
CA HIS A 290 -20.78 20.11 33.49
C HIS A 290 -21.62 18.90 33.03
N HIS A 291 -20.97 17.78 32.70
CA HIS A 291 -21.66 16.59 32.17
C HIS A 291 -22.11 15.66 33.31
N LYS A 292 -23.41 15.34 33.35
CA LYS A 292 -24.01 14.45 34.36
C LYS A 292 -23.41 13.03 34.38
N ASN A 293 -22.82 12.58 33.27
CA ASN A 293 -22.16 11.28 33.16
C ASN A 293 -20.77 11.46 32.53
N VAL A 294 -19.78 11.77 33.35
CA VAL A 294 -18.40 12.06 32.92
C VAL A 294 -17.79 10.88 32.16
N TYR A 295 -18.07 9.65 32.60
CA TYR A 295 -17.57 8.42 31.98
C TYR A 295 -17.98 8.29 30.50
N LEU A 296 -19.25 8.59 30.18
CA LEU A 296 -19.75 8.54 28.81
C LEU A 296 -19.05 9.56 27.91
N LEU A 297 -18.79 10.77 28.42
CA LEU A 297 -18.08 11.79 27.65
C LEU A 297 -16.61 11.42 27.44
N ASP A 298 -15.96 10.81 28.43
CA ASP A 298 -14.58 10.31 28.29
C ASP A 298 -14.48 9.23 27.20
N GLN A 299 -15.48 8.34 27.11
CA GLN A 299 -15.55 7.37 26.01
C GLN A 299 -15.74 8.04 24.64
N ILE A 300 -16.61 9.06 24.55
CA ILE A 300 -16.79 9.85 23.31
C ILE A 300 -15.48 10.51 22.88
N ILE A 301 -14.77 11.17 23.80
CA ILE A 301 -13.49 11.84 23.52
C ILE A 301 -12.44 10.81 23.07
N ASN A 302 -12.40 9.65 23.71
CA ASN A 302 -11.51 8.56 23.33
C ASN A 302 -11.81 8.06 21.90
N ILE A 303 -13.08 7.83 21.55
CA ILE A 303 -13.46 7.41 20.20
C ILE A 303 -13.07 8.46 19.15
N ILE A 304 -13.29 9.75 19.41
CA ILE A 304 -12.86 10.83 18.52
C ILE A 304 -11.34 10.79 18.31
N SER A 305 -10.56 10.56 19.37
CA SER A 305 -9.10 10.51 19.32
C SER A 305 -8.58 9.27 18.59
N GLN A 306 -9.19 8.11 18.82
CA GLN A 306 -8.87 6.87 18.10
C GLN A 306 -9.17 7.01 16.61
N ARG A 307 -10.31 7.62 16.27
CA ARG A 307 -10.69 7.90 14.89
C ARG A 307 -9.72 8.86 14.20
N GLU A 308 -9.27 9.91 14.88
CA GLU A 308 -8.21 10.78 14.36
C GLU A 308 -6.93 10.01 14.02
N HIS A 309 -6.50 9.13 14.93
CA HIS A 309 -5.33 8.30 14.70
C HIS A 309 -5.50 7.41 13.46
N ASN A 310 -6.65 6.74 13.33
CA ASN A 310 -6.95 5.89 12.18
C ASN A 310 -7.01 6.67 10.87
N MET A 311 -7.59 7.87 10.88
CA MET A 311 -7.61 8.75 9.70
C MET A 311 -6.20 9.16 9.26
N LYS A 312 -5.29 9.45 10.20
CA LYS A 312 -3.89 9.77 9.91
C LYS A 312 -3.14 8.57 9.34
N GLN A 313 -3.18 7.43 10.01
CA GLN A 313 -2.53 6.20 9.54
C GLN A 313 -3.00 5.80 8.14
N ARG A 314 -4.32 5.87 7.88
CA ARG A 314 -4.88 5.58 6.56
C ARG A 314 -4.27 6.46 5.47
N ARG A 315 -4.10 7.74 5.77
CA ARG A 315 -3.54 8.72 4.83
C ARG A 315 -2.08 8.44 4.54
N ASP A 316 -1.28 8.08 5.54
CA ASP A 316 0.11 7.68 5.34
C ASP A 316 0.23 6.51 4.34
N TYR A 317 -0.62 5.48 4.48
CA TYR A 317 -0.64 4.35 3.53
C TYR A 317 -1.16 4.72 2.14
N GLU A 318 -2.14 5.64 2.03
CA GLU A 318 -2.61 6.15 0.75
C GLU A 318 -1.54 6.99 0.05
N LEU A 319 -0.79 7.81 0.80
CA LEU A 319 0.29 8.65 0.32
C LEU A 319 1.44 7.81 -0.23
N LEU A 320 1.88 6.78 0.50
CA LEU A 320 2.90 5.84 0.03
C LEU A 320 2.53 5.23 -1.34
N GLY A 321 1.27 4.80 -1.50
CA GLY A 321 0.77 4.28 -2.77
C GLY A 321 0.73 5.33 -3.88
N LYS A 322 0.33 6.58 -3.59
CA LYS A 322 0.34 7.68 -4.56
C LYS A 322 1.75 8.03 -5.01
N VAL A 323 2.69 8.17 -4.08
CA VAL A 323 4.10 8.48 -4.36
C VAL A 323 4.72 7.38 -5.22
N ALA A 324 4.52 6.11 -4.86
CA ALA A 324 4.99 4.98 -5.67
C ALA A 324 4.42 5.03 -7.10
N ASN A 325 3.13 5.31 -7.27
CA ASN A 325 2.52 5.39 -8.60
C ASN A 325 3.02 6.57 -9.44
N ILE A 326 3.18 7.75 -8.83
CA ILE A 326 3.63 8.96 -9.53
C ILE A 326 5.09 8.82 -9.97
N PHE A 327 5.97 8.33 -9.08
CA PHE A 327 7.42 8.39 -9.29
C PHE A 327 8.06 7.08 -9.79
N ASN A 328 7.47 5.91 -9.54
CA ASN A 328 7.98 4.66 -10.14
C ASN A 328 7.61 4.54 -11.63
N GLN A 329 6.53 5.21 -12.07
CA GLN A 329 6.21 5.29 -13.50
C GLN A 329 7.23 6.16 -14.27
N THR A 330 7.79 7.18 -13.62
CA THR A 330 8.80 8.07 -14.22
C THR A 330 10.17 7.40 -14.37
N THR A 331 10.51 6.45 -13.49
CA THR A 331 11.75 5.66 -13.61
C THR A 331 11.63 4.62 -14.74
N LEU A 332 10.44 4.06 -14.96
CA LEU A 332 10.18 3.08 -16.02
C LEU A 332 10.16 3.68 -17.44
N THR A 333 9.86 4.96 -17.61
CA THR A 333 9.85 5.62 -18.92
C THR A 333 11.21 6.17 -19.35
N HIS A 334 12.21 6.26 -18.46
CA HIS A 334 13.54 6.79 -18.78
C HIS A 334 14.70 5.81 -18.56
N ALA A 335 14.49 4.67 -17.90
CA ALA A 335 15.52 3.66 -17.79
C ALA A 335 14.92 2.26 -17.87
N GLY A 336 15.24 1.53 -18.94
CA GLY A 336 15.19 0.07 -18.96
C GLY A 336 16.24 -0.54 -18.02
N ILE A 337 16.25 -0.13 -16.74
CA ILE A 337 17.24 -0.54 -15.73
C ILE A 337 16.51 -0.81 -14.41
N GLN A 338 16.81 -1.98 -13.85
CA GLN A 338 16.36 -2.47 -12.55
C GLN A 338 16.75 -1.52 -11.41
N VAL A 339 15.80 -1.20 -10.53
CA VAL A 339 16.08 -0.49 -9.28
C VAL A 339 16.46 -1.49 -8.19
N ASN A 340 17.74 -1.52 -7.85
CA ASN A 340 18.21 -2.01 -6.55
C ASN A 340 17.82 -0.95 -5.50
N MET A 341 16.84 -1.25 -4.66
CA MET A 341 16.63 -0.49 -3.42
C MET A 341 17.31 -1.23 -2.28
N GLN A 342 18.51 -0.78 -1.90
CA GLN A 342 19.09 -1.08 -0.60
C GLN A 342 18.34 -0.24 0.44
N SER A 343 17.48 -0.88 1.24
CA SER A 343 17.01 -0.30 2.49
C SER A 343 18.13 -0.42 3.52
N ASN A 344 18.71 0.70 3.93
CA ASN A 344 19.49 0.78 5.15
C ASN A 344 18.55 0.53 6.33
N SER A 345 18.51 -0.72 6.79
CA SER A 345 18.09 -1.07 8.14
C SER A 345 19.33 -1.03 9.04
N THR A 346 19.37 -0.07 9.94
CA THR A 346 20.26 -0.10 11.12
C THR A 346 19.39 -0.18 12.39
N PRO A 347 19.93 -0.75 13.48
CA PRO A 347 19.35 -1.87 14.22
C PRO A 347 18.26 -1.50 15.22
#